data_AF-A0A6M0BXM4-F1
#
_entry.id   AF-A0A6M0BXM4-F1
#
_cell.length_a   1.000
_cell.length_b   1.000
_cell.length_c   1.000
_cell.angle_alpha   90.00
_cell.angle_beta   90.00
_cell.angle_gamma   90.00
#
_symmetry.space_group_name_H-M   'P 1'
#
loop_
_entity.id
_entity.type
_entity.pdbx_description
1 polymer ?
#
loop_
_entity_poly.entity_id
_entity_poly.type
_entity_poly.pdbx_seq_one_letter_code
_entity_poly.pdbx_strand_id
1 'polypeptide(L)'
;MLFVYWILVILMLIGVVGAVVPGVPGASLILLGITIWGALRGFTGMGWALGVAIAVLIFSIAIDAIATYWGAKQAGASKWGQIGAVVGFVFGFFGLLPALPFGGPLVGIFLGPFIGALLGEFIYRRNLQLKQRMKLSLKAAMGIVV
;
A
#
# COMPACT_ATOMS: atom_id res chain seq x y z
N MET A 1 -27.72 20.14 -1.35
CA MET A 1 -27.43 19.36 -0.12
C MET A 1 -27.61 17.85 -0.32
N LEU A 2 -28.74 17.38 -0.86
CA LEU A 2 -28.96 15.96 -1.20
C LEU A 2 -27.88 15.38 -2.14
N PHE A 3 -27.47 16.13 -3.17
CA PHE A 3 -26.45 15.70 -4.12
C PHE A 3 -25.09 15.40 -3.45
N VAL A 4 -24.63 16.30 -2.58
CA VAL A 4 -23.37 16.11 -1.82
C VAL A 4 -23.46 14.92 -0.88
N TYR A 5 -24.60 14.74 -0.21
CA TYR A 5 -24.82 13.59 0.66
C TYR A 5 -24.63 12.27 -0.10
N TRP A 6 -25.29 12.10 -1.25
CA TRP A 6 -25.17 10.87 -2.04
C TRP A 6 -23.76 10.63 -2.57
N ILE A 7 -23.03 11.68 -2.96
CA ILE A 7 -21.61 11.56 -3.35
C ILE A 7 -20.77 11.02 -2.20
N LEU A 8 -20.95 11.55 -0.99
CA LEU A 8 -20.20 11.11 0.19
C LEU A 8 -20.56 9.67 0.58
N VAL A 9 -21.84 9.27 0.46
CA VAL A 9 -22.24 7.88 0.66
C VAL A 9 -21.56 6.97 -0.35
N ILE A 10 -21.55 7.32 -1.64
CA ILE A 10 -20.86 6.54 -2.69
C ILE A 10 -19.35 6.46 -2.38
N LEU A 11 -18.73 7.57 -1.99
CA LEU A 11 -17.32 7.61 -1.60
C LEU A 11 -17.02 6.66 -0.44
N MET A 12 -17.86 6.64 0.59
CA MET A 12 -17.71 5.74 1.73
C MET A 12 -17.96 4.28 1.34
N LEU A 13 -18.90 3.99 0.44
CA LEU A 13 -19.11 2.63 -0.09
C LEU A 13 -17.89 2.15 -0.88
N ILE A 14 -17.29 3.01 -1.71
CA ILE A 14 -16.00 2.71 -2.37
C ILE A 14 -14.91 2.49 -1.33
N GLY A 15 -14.90 3.26 -0.23
CA GLY A 15 -14.00 3.03 0.89
C GLY A 15 -14.16 1.67 1.56
N VAL A 16 -15.40 1.20 1.74
CA VAL A 16 -15.68 -0.15 2.28
C VAL A 16 -15.19 -1.23 1.32
N VAL A 17 -15.48 -1.11 0.03
CA VAL A 17 -14.97 -2.04 -0.99
C VAL A 17 -13.45 -1.99 -1.03
N GLY A 18 -12.86 -0.80 -0.93
CA GLY A 18 -11.42 -0.58 -0.92
C GLY A 18 -10.71 -1.11 0.32
N ALA A 19 -11.42 -1.33 1.43
CA ALA A 19 -10.84 -2.02 2.59
C ALA A 19 -10.64 -3.52 2.33
N VAL A 20 -11.34 -4.09 1.35
CA VAL A 20 -11.20 -5.50 0.94
C VAL A 20 -10.32 -5.63 -0.30
N VAL A 21 -10.42 -4.68 -1.23
CA VAL A 21 -9.68 -4.69 -2.49
C VAL A 21 -8.26 -4.14 -2.26
N PRO A 22 -7.21 -4.94 -2.55
CA PRO A 22 -5.84 -4.49 -2.36
C PRO A 22 -5.50 -3.27 -3.22
N GLY A 23 -4.78 -2.31 -2.64
CA GLY A 23 -4.30 -1.11 -3.32
C GLY A 23 -5.24 0.11 -3.23
N VAL A 24 -6.44 -0.02 -2.66
CA VAL A 24 -7.34 1.12 -2.43
C VAL A 24 -7.27 1.55 -0.95
N PRO A 25 -7.09 2.85 -0.64
CA PRO A 25 -7.00 3.30 0.75
C PRO A 25 -8.39 3.42 1.40
N GLY A 26 -9.02 2.28 1.68
CA GLY A 26 -10.42 2.20 2.12
C GLY A 26 -10.75 3.03 3.38
N ALA A 27 -9.99 2.83 4.46
CA ALA A 27 -10.17 3.57 5.71
C ALA A 27 -10.00 5.09 5.53
N SER A 28 -9.06 5.52 4.68
CA SER A 28 -8.83 6.93 4.38
C SER A 28 -10.00 7.57 3.63
N LEU A 29 -10.61 6.85 2.69
CA LEU A 29 -11.80 7.32 1.94
C LEU A 29 -13.01 7.50 2.86
N ILE A 30 -13.21 6.56 3.81
CA ILE A 30 -14.27 6.65 4.80
C ILE A 30 -14.06 7.86 5.71
N LEU A 31 -12.84 8.06 6.21
CA LEU A 31 -12.51 9.22 7.06
C LEU A 31 -12.72 10.54 6.31
N LEU A 32 -12.30 10.62 5.04
CA LEU A 32 -12.53 11.78 4.16
C LEU A 32 -14.02 12.10 4.05
N GLY A 33 -14.85 11.09 3.79
CA GLY A 33 -16.31 11.26 3.69
C GLY A 33 -16.93 11.86 4.95
N ILE A 34 -16.56 11.32 6.11
CA ILE A 34 -17.06 11.80 7.41
C ILE A 34 -16.54 13.21 7.72
N THR A 35 -15.29 13.50 7.38
CA THR A 35 -14.67 14.80 7.64
C THR A 35 -15.29 15.90 6.78
N ILE A 36 -15.51 15.63 5.50
CA ILE A 36 -16.18 16.57 4.58
C ILE A 36 -17.62 16.82 5.04
N TRP A 37 -18.35 15.77 5.41
CA TRP A 37 -19.72 15.93 5.92
C TRP A 37 -19.75 16.73 7.23
N GLY A 38 -18.83 16.44 8.14
CA GLY A 38 -18.66 17.16 9.40
C GLY A 38 -18.35 18.63 9.20
N ALA A 39 -17.45 18.97 8.27
CA ALA A 39 -17.12 20.35 7.92
C ALA A 39 -18.33 21.13 7.38
N LEU A 40 -19.20 20.48 6.60
CA LEU A 40 -20.41 21.10 6.04
C LEU A 40 -21.53 21.30 7.07
N ARG A 41 -21.59 20.47 8.11
CA ARG A 41 -22.67 20.45 9.12
C ARG A 41 -22.23 20.94 10.51
N GLY A 42 -20.97 21.37 10.66
CA GLY A 42 -20.45 21.86 11.93
C GLY A 42 -20.15 20.77 12.97
N PHE A 43 -19.92 19.52 12.54
CA PHE A 43 -19.53 18.38 13.39
C PHE A 43 -20.51 17.99 14.51
N THR A 44 -21.71 18.55 14.55
CA THR A 44 -22.70 18.28 15.58
C THR A 44 -23.12 16.81 15.57
N GLY A 45 -22.88 16.09 16.67
CA GLY A 45 -23.24 14.67 16.81
C GLY A 45 -22.32 13.66 16.09
N MET A 46 -21.20 14.10 15.51
CA MET A 46 -20.30 13.24 14.71
C MET A 46 -19.01 12.80 15.41
N GLY A 47 -18.81 13.20 16.68
CA GLY A 47 -17.59 12.90 17.43
C GLY A 47 -17.27 11.40 17.48
N TRP A 48 -18.28 10.55 17.68
CA TRP A 48 -18.12 9.10 17.65
C TRP A 48 -17.73 8.56 16.28
N ALA A 49 -18.40 9.00 15.21
CA ALA A 49 -18.09 8.55 13.85
C ALA A 49 -16.67 8.93 13.42
N LEU A 50 -16.24 10.16 13.71
CA LEU A 50 -14.88 10.61 13.45
C LEU A 50 -13.85 9.88 14.31
N GLY A 51 -14.11 9.73 15.60
CA GLY A 51 -13.21 9.01 16.51
C GLY A 51 -12.98 7.57 16.07
N VAL A 52 -14.05 6.86 15.72
CA VAL A 52 -13.97 5.49 15.18
C VAL A 52 -13.22 5.47 13.85
N ALA A 53 -13.52 6.36 12.92
CA ALA A 53 -12.85 6.39 11.62
C ALA A 53 -11.33 6.67 11.74
N ILE A 54 -10.94 7.59 12.64
CA ILE A 54 -9.52 7.87 12.92
C ILE A 54 -8.85 6.65 13.56
N ALA A 55 -9.49 6.03 14.56
CA ALA A 55 -8.95 4.84 15.20
C ALA A 55 -8.76 3.70 14.19
N VAL A 56 -9.78 3.42 13.36
CA VAL A 56 -9.72 2.41 12.31
C VAL A 56 -8.61 2.71 11.31
N LEU A 57 -8.42 3.96 10.90
CA LEU A 57 -7.33 4.34 10.00
C LEU A 57 -5.96 4.03 10.63
N ILE A 58 -5.75 4.42 11.90
CA ILE A 58 -4.49 4.16 12.60
C ILE A 58 -4.23 2.65 12.74
N PHE A 59 -5.25 1.89 13.17
CA PHE A 59 -5.14 0.44 13.28
C PHE A 59 -4.90 -0.24 11.93
N SER A 60 -5.56 0.21 10.86
CA SER A 60 -5.32 -0.30 9.50
C SER A 60 -3.87 -0.11 9.11
N ILE A 61 -3.34 1.12 9.21
CA ILE A 61 -1.94 1.42 8.86
C ILE A 61 -0.97 0.57 9.69
N ALA A 62 -1.24 0.40 11.00
CA ALA A 62 -0.40 -0.41 11.87
C ALA A 62 -0.43 -1.89 11.48
N ILE A 63 -1.62 -2.45 11.22
CA ILE A 63 -1.79 -3.84 10.79
C ILE A 63 -1.14 -4.07 9.44
N ASP A 64 -1.33 -3.16 8.47
CA ASP A 64 -0.74 -3.25 7.13
C ASP A 64 0.80 -3.22 7.20
N ALA A 65 1.37 -2.36 8.05
CA ALA A 65 2.82 -2.30 8.26
C ALA A 65 3.37 -3.58 8.88
N ILE A 66 2.68 -4.15 9.88
CA ILE A 66 3.09 -5.41 10.53
C ILE A 66 2.95 -6.57 9.54
N ALA A 67 1.85 -6.64 8.80
CA ALA A 67 1.59 -7.68 7.81
C ALA A 67 2.64 -7.65 6.70
N THR A 68 2.98 -6.47 6.18
CA THR A 68 4.02 -6.30 5.17
C THR A 68 5.38 -6.74 5.69
N TYR A 69 5.74 -6.34 6.91
CA TYR A 69 7.00 -6.71 7.53
C TYR A 69 7.11 -8.23 7.78
N TRP A 70 6.05 -8.84 8.31
CA TRP A 70 6.01 -10.28 8.55
C TRP A 70 5.93 -11.09 7.26
N GLY A 71 5.16 -10.66 6.26
CA GLY A 71 5.10 -11.29 4.94
C GLY A 71 6.47 -11.31 4.27
N ALA A 72 7.15 -10.17 4.23
CA ALA A 72 8.51 -10.07 3.70
C ALA A 72 9.50 -10.97 4.49
N LYS A 73 9.35 -11.07 5.81
CA LYS A 73 10.20 -11.94 6.64
C LYS A 73 9.92 -13.42 6.40
N GLN A 74 8.65 -13.83 6.25
CA GLN A 74 8.27 -15.22 5.91
C GLN A 74 8.74 -15.62 4.50
N ALA A 75 8.74 -14.68 3.55
CA ALA A 75 9.31 -14.85 2.23
C ALA A 75 10.84 -15.08 2.24
N GLY A 76 11.51 -14.83 3.37
CA GLY A 76 12.95 -14.94 3.54
C GLY A 76 13.72 -13.75 2.98
N ALA A 77 13.06 -12.60 2.82
CA ALA A 77 13.72 -11.36 2.41
C ALA A 77 14.62 -10.82 3.53
N SER A 78 15.83 -10.39 3.17
CA SER A 78 16.72 -9.69 4.08
C SER A 78 16.28 -8.23 4.28
N LYS A 79 16.93 -7.53 5.22
CA LYS A 79 16.75 -6.08 5.38
C LYS A 79 17.07 -5.32 4.08
N TRP A 80 18.03 -5.80 3.29
CA TRP A 80 18.40 -5.19 2.01
C TRP A 80 17.34 -5.43 0.93
N GLY A 81 16.69 -6.58 0.92
CA GLY A 81 15.53 -6.84 0.06
C GLY A 81 14.35 -5.94 0.41
N GLN A 82 14.08 -5.71 1.70
CA GLN A 82 13.02 -4.79 2.14
C GLN A 82 13.32 -3.33 1.76
N ILE A 83 14.54 -2.85 2.01
CA ILE A 83 14.96 -1.49 1.62
C ILE A 83 14.92 -1.37 0.09
N GLY A 84 15.40 -2.38 -0.63
CA GLY A 84 15.31 -2.46 -2.08
C GLY A 84 13.86 -2.36 -2.56
N ALA A 85 12.92 -3.04 -1.92
CA ALA A 85 11.50 -2.97 -2.25
C ALA A 85 10.92 -1.56 -2.04
N VAL A 86 11.25 -0.91 -0.92
CA VAL A 86 10.80 0.46 -0.62
C VAL A 86 11.38 1.46 -1.63
N VAL A 87 12.67 1.36 -1.92
CA VAL A 87 13.33 2.20 -2.93
C VAL A 87 12.70 1.93 -4.31
N GLY A 88 12.50 0.66 -4.66
CA GLY A 88 11.81 0.25 -5.88
C GLY A 88 10.38 0.77 -5.97
N PHE A 89 9.63 0.81 -4.87
CA PHE A 89 8.31 1.42 -4.80
C PHE A 89 8.37 2.93 -5.11
N VAL A 90 9.28 3.66 -4.45
CA VAL A 90 9.43 5.10 -4.65
C VAL A 90 9.83 5.41 -6.09
N PHE A 91 10.82 4.72 -6.65
CA PHE A 91 11.25 4.91 -8.04
C PHE A 91 10.22 4.39 -9.07
N GLY A 92 9.48 3.32 -8.75
CA GLY A 92 8.40 2.80 -9.59
C GLY A 92 7.19 3.75 -9.64
N PHE A 93 6.86 4.37 -8.51
CA PHE A 93 5.75 5.32 -8.37
C PHE A 93 6.09 6.70 -8.94
N PHE A 94 7.28 7.25 -8.63
CA PHE A 94 7.66 8.62 -9.03
C PHE A 94 8.52 8.69 -10.31
N GLY A 95 9.30 7.67 -10.65
CA GLY A 95 10.42 7.80 -11.59
C GLY A 95 10.24 7.12 -12.95
N LEU A 96 9.91 5.82 -12.97
CA LEU A 96 10.20 4.97 -14.15
C LEU A 96 8.98 4.54 -14.98
N LEU A 97 7.78 4.52 -14.40
CA LEU A 97 6.56 3.99 -15.04
C LEU A 97 5.34 4.94 -15.20
N PRO A 98 5.33 6.21 -14.75
CA PRO A 98 4.21 7.12 -15.04
C PRO A 98 3.99 7.42 -16.53
N ALA A 99 4.96 7.10 -17.39
CA ALA A 99 4.94 7.40 -18.83
C ALA A 99 4.08 6.42 -19.67
N LEU A 100 3.56 5.33 -19.10
CA LEU A 100 2.69 4.42 -19.85
C LEU A 100 1.24 4.95 -19.88
N PRO A 101 0.66 5.21 -21.07
CA PRO A 101 -0.68 5.82 -21.20
C PRO A 101 -1.82 4.96 -20.62
N PHE A 102 -1.59 3.67 -20.37
CA PHE A 102 -2.51 2.78 -19.66
C PHE A 102 -1.77 2.04 -18.53
N GLY A 103 -2.22 2.20 -17.29
CA GLY A 103 -1.78 1.39 -16.15
C GLY A 103 -0.39 1.69 -15.57
N GLY A 104 0.33 2.70 -16.06
CA GLY A 104 1.69 3.03 -15.63
C GLY A 104 1.92 3.06 -14.12
N PRO A 105 1.16 3.86 -13.34
CA PRO A 105 1.33 3.93 -11.89
C PRO A 105 1.04 2.59 -11.18
N LEU A 106 0.02 1.87 -11.63
CA LEU A 106 -0.38 0.57 -11.05
C LEU A 106 0.72 -0.47 -11.27
N VAL A 107 1.24 -0.56 -12.50
CA VAL A 107 2.31 -1.50 -12.83
C VAL A 107 3.60 -1.11 -12.10
N GLY A 108 3.89 0.18 -11.92
CA GLY A 108 5.05 0.68 -11.17
C GLY A 108 5.00 0.33 -9.68
N ILE A 109 3.80 0.33 -9.08
CA ILE A 109 3.57 -0.05 -7.68
C ILE A 109 3.86 -1.53 -7.43
N PHE A 110 3.62 -2.43 -8.39
CA PHE A 110 3.90 -3.86 -8.22
C PHE A 110 5.30 -4.25 -8.72
N LEU A 111 5.73 -3.78 -9.90
CA LEU A 111 7.04 -4.12 -10.46
C LEU A 111 8.20 -3.39 -9.77
N GLY A 112 7.97 -2.16 -9.30
CA GLY A 112 8.99 -1.38 -8.59
C GLY A 112 9.54 -2.12 -7.38
N PRO A 113 8.69 -2.49 -6.39
CA PRO A 113 9.10 -3.28 -5.25
C PRO A 113 9.68 -4.64 -5.63
N PHE A 114 9.14 -5.31 -6.65
CA PHE A 114 9.65 -6.59 -7.13
C PHE A 114 11.12 -6.50 -7.55
N ILE A 115 11.41 -5.58 -8.49
CA ILE A 115 12.75 -5.40 -9.05
C ILE A 115 13.69 -4.86 -7.99
N GLY A 116 13.24 -3.89 -7.19
CA GLY A 116 14.01 -3.32 -6.10
C GLY A 116 14.39 -4.37 -5.04
N ALA A 117 13.45 -5.23 -4.63
CA ALA A 117 13.71 -6.34 -3.73
C ALA A 117 14.68 -7.35 -4.33
N LEU A 118 14.50 -7.71 -5.61
CA LEU A 118 15.35 -8.66 -6.32
C LEU A 118 16.79 -8.15 -6.36
N LEU A 119 17.01 -6.89 -6.74
CA LEU A 119 18.33 -6.27 -6.78
C LEU A 119 18.94 -6.11 -5.40
N GLY A 120 18.19 -5.65 -4.41
CA GLY A 120 18.66 -5.50 -3.03
C GLY A 120 19.09 -6.84 -2.42
N GLU A 121 18.27 -7.88 -2.60
CA GLU A 121 18.58 -9.22 -2.12
C GLU A 121 19.73 -9.86 -2.92
N PHE A 122 19.80 -9.59 -4.22
CA PHE A 122 20.92 -10.02 -5.06
C PHE A 122 22.22 -9.42 -4.52
N ILE A 123 22.30 -8.10 -4.29
CA ILE A 123 23.50 -7.45 -3.76
C ILE A 123 23.89 -8.01 -2.38
N TYR A 124 22.92 -8.23 -1.49
CA TYR A 124 23.16 -8.80 -0.16
C TYR A 124 23.77 -10.21 -0.20
N ARG A 125 23.29 -11.07 -1.11
CA ARG A 125 23.72 -12.48 -1.21
C ARG A 125 24.91 -12.72 -2.14
N ARG A 126 25.81 -11.73 -2.27
CA ARG A 126 26.99 -11.80 -3.18
C ARG A 126 27.93 -12.98 -2.93
N ASN A 127 27.91 -13.56 -1.73
CA ASN A 127 28.79 -14.66 -1.34
C ASN A 127 28.27 -16.05 -1.80
N LEU A 128 27.05 -16.13 -2.34
CA LEU A 128 26.48 -17.39 -2.84
C LEU A 128 26.81 -17.59 -4.32
N GLN A 129 26.79 -18.86 -4.76
CA GLN A 129 26.87 -19.20 -6.19
C GLN A 129 25.74 -18.51 -6.97
N LEU A 130 26.05 -18.09 -8.21
CA LEU A 130 25.15 -17.28 -9.04
C LEU A 130 23.75 -17.90 -9.20
N LYS A 131 23.68 -19.23 -9.38
CA LYS A 131 22.41 -19.98 -9.48
C LYS A 131 21.58 -19.93 -8.19
N GLN A 132 22.20 -20.12 -7.02
CA GLN A 132 21.50 -20.05 -5.72
C GLN A 132 21.09 -18.62 -5.37
N ARG A 133 21.97 -17.66 -5.66
CA ARG A 133 21.74 -16.23 -5.46
C ARG A 133 20.48 -15.77 -6.21
N MET A 134 20.38 -16.05 -7.51
CA MET A 134 19.20 -15.72 -8.31
C MET A 134 17.92 -16.36 -7.80
N LYS A 135 17.96 -17.67 -7.46
CA LYS A 135 16.78 -18.39 -6.97
C LYS A 135 16.23 -17.80 -5.67
N LEU A 136 17.12 -17.42 -4.76
CA LEU A 136 16.72 -16.86 -3.46
C LEU A 136 16.24 -15.41 -3.57
N SER A 137 16.89 -14.60 -4.41
CA SER A 137 16.44 -13.24 -4.71
C SER A 137 15.06 -13.22 -5.37
N LEU A 138 14.81 -14.13 -6.32
CA LEU A 138 13.48 -14.31 -6.94
C LEU A 138 12.42 -14.74 -5.92
N LYS A 139 12.74 -15.69 -5.04
CA LYS A 139 11.82 -16.13 -3.98
C LYS A 139 11.46 -14.98 -3.03
N ALA A 140 12.46 -14.19 -2.61
CA ALA A 140 12.25 -13.03 -1.75
C ALA A 140 11.42 -11.94 -2.44
N ALA A 141 11.72 -11.64 -3.71
CA ALA A 141 10.97 -10.66 -4.49
C ALA A 141 9.52 -11.07 -4.71
N MET A 142 9.26 -12.34 -5.06
CA MET A 142 7.91 -12.89 -5.20
C MET A 142 7.13 -12.77 -3.89
N GLY A 143 7.73 -13.12 -2.75
CA GLY A 143 7.03 -13.04 -1.46
C GLY A 143 6.92 -11.63 -0.86
N ILE A 144 7.45 -10.60 -1.53
CA ILE A 144 7.18 -9.19 -1.18
C ILE A 144 5.98 -8.64 -1.99
N VAL A 145 5.70 -9.22 -3.16
CA VAL A 145 4.66 -8.74 -4.09
C VAL A 145 3.34 -9.49 -3.94
N VAL A 146 3.39 -10.69 -3.37
CA VAL A 146 2.21 -11.52 -3.00
C VAL A 146 1.80 -11.22 -1.57
#